data_AF-A0A2S6C3G5-F1
#
_entry.id   AF-A0A2S6C3G5-F1
#
_cell.length_a   1.000
_cell.length_b   1.000
_cell.length_c   1.000
_cell.angle_alpha   90.00
_cell.angle_beta   90.00
_cell.angle_gamma   90.00
#
_symmetry.space_group_name_H-M   'P 1'
#
loop_
_entity.id
_entity.type
_entity.pdbx_description
1 polymer ?
#
loop_
_entity_poly.entity_id
_entity_poly.type
_entity_poly.pdbx_seq_one_letter_code
_entity_poly.pdbx_strand_id
1 'polypeptide(L)'
;MKATTILIAIAGAAFASSIGQQVEPQHIFSNPDSINEDDFHFPTIRESTAQARKILHLSTVGTLVTVFPSTSHKHDDASTTENRPSDVEGSPIGLMEYYADCDPHSGNPILLALDIATPYKNYNQGSNISLSVRWWPTQKNIYSTSTFSKLTNWLWRSQDEDEIPTPHTPAALPRFSLHGRLEPVSEDRLKDGKIQACFLRSHPDSIFWQPGNDIHESHYAQLIVDHIYWFGGFGDRARIGWLPLDVWQNLTMKEIFEAKLPGEEKWRHGSVDWKLGL
;
A
#
# COMPACT_ATOMS: atom_id res chain seq x y z
N MET A 1 29.06 87.42 -30.92
CA MET A 1 28.90 88.62 -30.08
C MET A 1 27.76 88.37 -29.11
N LYS A 2 27.97 88.74 -27.84
CA LYS A 2 27.10 88.46 -26.68
C LYS A 2 25.82 89.28 -26.70
N ALA A 3 24.74 88.70 -26.16
CA ALA A 3 23.79 89.27 -25.18
C ALA A 3 22.41 88.60 -25.34
N THR A 4 21.49 88.45 -24.38
CA THR A 4 21.39 88.48 -22.91
C THR A 4 19.90 88.17 -22.64
N THR A 5 19.60 87.15 -21.82
CA THR A 5 18.53 87.02 -20.80
C THR A 5 17.09 87.49 -21.08
N ILE A 6 16.08 86.66 -20.73
CA ILE A 6 15.12 86.87 -19.61
C ILE A 6 14.07 85.74 -19.57
N LEU A 7 13.94 85.13 -18.39
CA LEU A 7 12.84 84.27 -17.94
C LEU A 7 11.55 85.07 -17.75
N ILE A 8 10.38 84.52 -18.10
CA ILE A 8 9.12 84.70 -17.37
C ILE A 8 8.35 83.37 -17.40
N ALA A 9 8.04 82.85 -16.20
CA ALA A 9 7.11 81.76 -15.97
C ALA A 9 5.67 82.31 -15.88
N ILE A 10 4.70 81.60 -16.46
CA ILE A 10 3.28 81.85 -16.21
C ILE A 10 2.64 80.54 -15.74
N ALA A 11 2.15 80.58 -14.50
CA ALA A 11 1.42 79.53 -13.84
C ALA A 11 -0.01 79.44 -14.41
N GLY A 12 -0.40 78.26 -14.90
CA GLY A 12 -1.78 77.90 -15.16
C GLY A 12 -2.27 76.98 -14.05
N ALA A 13 -3.02 77.52 -13.09
CA ALA A 13 -3.72 76.75 -12.08
C ALA A 13 -5.02 76.19 -12.67
N ALA A 14 -5.08 74.88 -12.91
CA ALA A 14 -6.32 74.17 -13.15
C ALA A 14 -6.75 73.48 -11.85
N PHE A 15 -7.84 73.96 -11.26
CA PHE A 15 -8.53 73.29 -10.16
C PHE A 15 -9.24 72.04 -10.71
N ALA A 16 -8.79 70.86 -10.30
CA ALA A 16 -9.54 69.63 -10.46
C ALA A 16 -10.01 69.18 -9.07
N SER A 17 -11.33 69.20 -8.89
CA SER A 17 -12.06 68.76 -7.71
C SER A 17 -11.75 67.29 -7.42
N SER A 18 -11.17 66.99 -6.27
CA SER A 18 -10.98 65.61 -5.82
C SER A 18 -12.33 65.02 -5.40
N ILE A 19 -12.96 64.25 -6.28
CA ILE A 19 -13.94 63.24 -5.85
C ILE A 19 -13.11 62.13 -5.20
N GLY A 20 -13.23 62.01 -3.88
CA GLY A 20 -12.58 60.97 -3.10
C GLY A 20 -13.14 59.60 -3.48
N GLN A 21 -12.52 58.96 -4.46
CA GLN A 21 -12.68 57.54 -4.68
C GLN A 21 -11.66 56.86 -3.76
N GLN A 22 -12.15 56.33 -2.63
CA GLN A 22 -11.35 55.47 -1.76
C GLN A 22 -10.95 54.23 -2.56
N VAL A 23 -9.76 54.27 -3.17
CA VAL A 23 -9.09 53.06 -3.61
C VAL A 23 -8.58 52.40 -2.35
N GLU A 24 -9.28 51.36 -1.89
CA GLU A 24 -8.75 50.52 -0.83
C GLU A 24 -7.37 50.01 -1.26
N PRO A 25 -6.34 50.10 -0.39
CA PRO A 25 -5.03 49.58 -0.71
C PRO A 25 -5.16 48.08 -0.92
N GLN A 26 -5.04 47.62 -2.17
CA GLN A 26 -4.92 46.20 -2.43
C GLN A 26 -3.68 45.70 -1.68
N HIS A 27 -3.91 44.76 -0.76
CA HIS A 27 -2.89 44.12 0.04
C HIS A 27 -1.91 43.40 -0.89
N ILE A 28 -0.79 44.05 -1.24
CA ILE A 28 0.33 43.47 -2.02
C ILE A 28 1.10 42.42 -1.18
N PHE A 29 0.83 42.35 0.12
CA PHE A 29 1.28 41.30 1.03
C PHE A 29 0.09 40.65 1.72
N SER A 30 -0.84 40.10 0.95
CA SER A 30 -1.65 39.02 1.47
C SER A 30 -0.71 37.83 1.67
N ASN A 31 -0.62 37.31 2.90
CA ASN A 31 -0.18 35.93 3.08
C ASN A 31 -1.00 35.10 2.07
N PRO A 32 -0.40 34.25 1.22
CA PRO A 32 -1.21 33.40 0.35
C PRO A 32 -2.31 32.77 1.20
N ASP A 33 -3.54 32.73 0.68
CA ASP A 33 -4.64 32.00 1.31
C ASP A 33 -4.07 30.70 1.85
N SER A 34 -4.26 30.47 3.15
CA SER A 34 -3.65 29.40 3.93
C SER A 34 -3.38 28.21 3.03
N ILE A 35 -2.10 27.92 2.77
CA ILE A 35 -1.68 26.64 2.17
C ILE A 35 -2.52 25.60 2.91
N ASN A 36 -3.41 24.90 2.21
CA ASN A 36 -4.37 23.99 2.85
C ASN A 36 -3.57 23.15 3.85
N GLU A 37 -4.02 23.03 5.11
CA GLU A 37 -3.34 22.19 6.10
C GLU A 37 -3.13 20.75 5.60
N ASP A 38 -3.93 20.34 4.60
CA ASP A 38 -3.82 19.08 3.86
C ASP A 38 -2.49 18.90 3.07
N ASP A 39 -1.77 19.97 2.72
CA ASP A 39 -0.54 19.88 1.92
C ASP A 39 0.69 19.41 2.71
N PHE A 40 0.60 19.28 4.04
CA PHE A 40 1.72 18.86 4.92
C PHE A 40 1.36 17.69 5.86
N HIS A 41 0.46 16.81 5.42
CA HIS A 41 0.05 15.68 6.26
C HIS A 41 1.10 14.56 6.28
N PHE A 42 1.55 14.21 7.49
CA PHE A 42 2.35 13.02 7.76
C PHE A 42 1.44 11.92 8.32
N PRO A 43 1.36 10.73 7.69
CA PRO A 43 0.51 9.66 8.18
C PRO A 43 0.81 9.30 9.63
N THR A 44 -0.24 9.38 10.46
CA THR A 44 -0.23 8.86 11.82
C THR A 44 0.03 7.35 11.79
N ILE A 45 0.37 6.79 12.96
CA ILE A 45 0.50 5.33 13.11
C ILE A 45 -0.79 4.66 12.65
N ARG A 46 -1.95 5.16 13.10
CA ARG A 46 -3.26 4.58 12.80
C ARG A 46 -3.60 4.63 11.32
N GLU A 47 -3.31 5.72 10.63
CA GLU A 47 -3.50 5.83 9.17
C GLU A 47 -2.56 4.90 8.40
N SER A 48 -1.29 4.80 8.80
CA SER A 48 -0.33 3.87 8.18
C SER A 48 -0.75 2.42 8.39
N THR A 49 -1.28 2.10 9.58
CA THR A 49 -1.86 0.78 9.85
C THR A 49 -3.11 0.53 8.99
N ALA A 50 -4.01 1.52 8.85
CA ALA A 50 -5.18 1.39 7.99
C ALA A 50 -4.80 1.19 6.52
N GLN A 51 -3.78 1.91 6.03
CA GLN A 51 -3.20 1.69 4.70
C GLN A 51 -2.63 0.28 4.55
N ALA A 52 -1.86 -0.22 5.51
CA ALA A 52 -1.34 -1.58 5.49
C ALA A 52 -2.46 -2.63 5.46
N ARG A 53 -3.50 -2.46 6.29
CA ARG A 53 -4.69 -3.33 6.29
C ARG A 53 -5.45 -3.26 4.97
N LYS A 54 -5.55 -2.09 4.35
CA LYS A 54 -6.17 -1.93 3.03
C LYS A 54 -5.38 -2.65 1.95
N ILE A 55 -4.05 -2.55 1.96
CA ILE A 55 -3.18 -3.29 1.04
C ILE A 55 -3.31 -4.80 1.28
N LEU A 56 -3.39 -5.25 2.54
CA LEU A 56 -3.65 -6.66 2.86
C LEU A 56 -4.97 -7.15 2.27
N HIS A 57 -6.01 -6.31 2.28
CA HIS A 57 -7.32 -6.64 1.73
C HIS A 57 -7.34 -6.65 0.19
N LEU A 58 -6.67 -5.69 -0.44
CA LEU A 58 -6.67 -5.50 -1.90
C LEU A 58 -5.64 -6.37 -2.63
N SER A 59 -4.51 -6.66 -1.98
CA SER A 59 -3.51 -7.58 -2.48
C SER A 59 -3.83 -8.97 -1.94
N THR A 60 -3.69 -9.99 -2.75
CA THR A 60 -3.97 -11.39 -2.35
C THR A 60 -2.77 -12.30 -2.59
N VAL A 61 -1.65 -11.72 -2.99
CA VAL A 61 -0.39 -12.41 -3.27
C VAL A 61 0.73 -11.71 -2.49
N GLY A 62 1.54 -12.50 -1.79
CA GLY A 62 2.68 -12.00 -1.03
C GLY A 62 3.90 -12.91 -1.18
N THR A 63 4.98 -12.55 -0.52
CA THR A 63 6.20 -13.37 -0.47
C THR A 63 6.41 -13.87 0.94
N LEU A 64 6.32 -15.18 1.16
CA LEU A 64 6.75 -15.80 2.40
C LEU A 64 8.26 -15.89 2.42
N VAL A 65 8.87 -15.40 3.49
CA VAL A 65 10.31 -15.47 3.74
C VAL A 65 10.57 -16.33 4.98
N THR A 66 11.41 -17.34 4.80
CA THR A 66 11.87 -18.26 5.85
C THR A 66 13.36 -18.50 5.69
N VAL A 67 13.98 -19.19 6.65
CA VAL A 67 15.40 -19.51 6.69
C VAL A 67 15.57 -21.02 6.61
N PHE A 68 16.56 -21.48 5.84
CA PHE A 68 16.91 -22.90 5.84
C PHE A 68 17.41 -23.30 7.24
N PRO A 69 16.76 -24.26 7.91
CA PRO A 69 17.09 -24.65 9.27
C PRO A 69 18.45 -25.36 9.33
N SER A 70 19.06 -25.33 10.51
CA SER A 70 20.33 -26.01 10.76
C SER A 70 20.19 -27.53 10.73
N THR A 71 21.17 -28.20 10.11
CA THR A 71 21.23 -29.66 9.97
C THR A 71 21.49 -30.42 11.28
N SER A 72 21.50 -29.73 12.43
CA SER A 72 21.83 -30.27 13.76
C SER A 72 20.70 -31.02 14.46
N HIS A 73 19.48 -31.02 13.93
CA HIS A 73 18.41 -31.90 14.39
C HIS A 73 18.28 -33.13 13.49
N LYS A 74 18.95 -34.22 13.90
CA LYS A 74 18.63 -35.57 13.45
C LYS A 74 17.22 -35.95 13.95
N HIS A 75 16.20 -35.45 13.28
CA HIS A 75 14.93 -36.17 13.21
C HIS A 75 14.91 -36.84 11.84
N ASP A 76 15.03 -38.16 11.86
CA ASP A 76 15.15 -39.05 10.70
C ASP A 76 13.89 -39.11 9.81
N ASP A 77 12.99 -38.14 9.88
CA ASP A 77 11.76 -38.13 9.09
C ASP A 77 11.56 -36.76 8.41
N ALA A 78 11.47 -36.81 7.06
CA ALA A 78 11.11 -35.72 6.14
C ALA A 78 12.23 -34.77 5.63
N SER A 79 13.27 -35.31 4.98
CA SER A 79 13.99 -34.61 3.89
C SER A 79 14.88 -35.52 3.02
N THR A 80 14.53 -36.80 2.81
CA THR A 80 15.31 -37.67 1.92
C THR A 80 15.08 -37.38 0.43
N THR A 81 14.16 -36.47 0.08
CA THR A 81 13.75 -36.20 -1.32
C THR A 81 14.23 -34.85 -1.88
N GLU A 82 14.61 -33.89 -1.04
CA GLU A 82 15.05 -32.57 -1.50
C GLU A 82 16.57 -32.56 -1.64
N ASN A 83 17.08 -32.46 -2.87
CA ASN A 83 18.50 -32.30 -3.14
C ASN A 83 18.96 -30.87 -2.80
N ARG A 84 18.98 -30.56 -1.51
CA ARG A 84 19.32 -29.24 -0.97
C ARG A 84 20.85 -29.09 -0.91
N PRO A 85 21.43 -28.00 -1.46
CA PRO A 85 22.85 -27.72 -1.31
C PRO A 85 23.25 -27.61 0.17
N SER A 86 24.42 -28.11 0.55
CA SER A 86 24.85 -28.10 1.96
C SER A 86 25.21 -26.70 2.51
N ASP A 87 25.41 -25.73 1.62
CA ASP A 87 25.89 -24.38 1.93
C ASP A 87 24.77 -23.33 2.08
N VAL A 88 23.50 -23.71 1.92
CA VAL A 88 22.37 -22.78 2.09
C VAL A 88 21.82 -22.73 3.53
N GLU A 89 22.38 -23.51 4.45
CA GLU A 89 22.00 -23.45 5.87
C GLU A 89 22.05 -22.01 6.41
N GLY A 90 21.01 -21.59 7.14
CA GLY A 90 20.91 -20.23 7.68
C GLY A 90 20.62 -19.14 6.64
N SER A 91 20.59 -19.47 5.35
CA SER A 91 20.25 -18.50 4.29
C SER A 91 18.72 -18.34 4.18
N PRO A 92 18.22 -17.11 3.94
CA PRO A 92 16.80 -16.90 3.73
C PRO A 92 16.38 -17.31 2.31
N ILE A 93 15.12 -17.72 2.17
CA ILE A 93 14.44 -17.92 0.89
C ILE A 93 13.09 -17.22 0.93
N GLY A 94 12.77 -16.49 -0.14
CA GLY A 94 11.48 -15.86 -0.34
C GLY A 94 10.75 -16.48 -1.53
N LEU A 95 9.55 -17.04 -1.33
CA LEU A 95 8.69 -17.54 -2.40
C LEU A 95 7.33 -16.85 -2.39
N MET A 96 6.73 -16.73 -3.58
CA MET A 96 5.40 -16.16 -3.74
C MET A 96 4.34 -17.15 -3.27
N GLU A 97 3.39 -16.68 -2.47
CA GLU A 97 2.34 -17.49 -1.86
C GLU A 97 0.99 -16.77 -1.91
N TYR A 98 -0.08 -17.54 -2.02
CA TYR A 98 -1.44 -17.03 -2.04
C TYR A 98 -1.95 -16.84 -0.61
N TYR A 99 -2.57 -15.70 -0.37
CA TYR A 99 -3.32 -15.44 0.85
C TYR A 99 -4.61 -14.70 0.54
N ALA A 100 -5.54 -14.68 1.49
CA ALA A 100 -6.76 -13.90 1.41
C ALA A 100 -7.16 -13.36 2.79
N ASP A 101 -7.72 -12.14 2.81
CA ASP A 101 -8.23 -11.48 4.01
C ASP A 101 -9.66 -11.99 4.34
N CYS A 102 -9.77 -13.29 4.58
CA CYS A 102 -11.05 -13.98 4.85
C CYS A 102 -11.51 -13.88 6.31
N ASP A 103 -10.71 -13.23 7.14
CA ASP A 103 -11.02 -12.90 8.52
C ASP A 103 -10.58 -11.45 8.80
N PRO A 104 -11.23 -10.47 8.15
CA PRO A 104 -10.76 -9.08 8.16
C PRO A 104 -10.92 -8.42 9.54
N HIS A 105 -11.56 -9.05 10.51
CA HIS A 105 -11.62 -8.50 11.87
C HIS A 105 -10.37 -8.85 12.68
N SER A 106 -9.74 -9.99 12.46
CA SER A 106 -8.53 -10.38 13.18
C SER A 106 -7.27 -9.68 12.68
N GLY A 107 -7.27 -9.27 11.39
CA GLY A 107 -6.07 -8.79 10.72
C GLY A 107 -5.02 -9.88 10.47
N ASN A 108 -5.44 -11.14 10.54
CA ASN A 108 -4.59 -12.30 10.29
C ASN A 108 -5.01 -12.94 8.96
N PRO A 109 -4.17 -12.86 7.90
CA PRO A 109 -4.54 -13.41 6.61
C PRO A 109 -4.58 -14.94 6.65
N ILE A 110 -5.46 -15.51 5.84
CA ILE A 110 -5.51 -16.95 5.59
C ILE A 110 -4.63 -17.25 4.38
N LEU A 111 -3.78 -18.25 4.49
CA LEU A 111 -2.96 -18.82 3.43
C LEU A 111 -3.51 -20.18 3.00
N LEU A 112 -3.28 -20.52 1.75
CA LEU A 112 -3.43 -21.87 1.25
C LEU A 112 -2.05 -22.53 1.27
N ALA A 113 -1.76 -23.20 2.38
CA ALA A 113 -0.46 -23.79 2.63
C ALA A 113 -0.28 -25.05 1.78
N LEU A 114 0.82 -25.12 1.03
CA LEU A 114 1.23 -26.26 0.24
C LEU A 114 2.49 -26.86 0.87
N ASP A 115 2.38 -27.99 1.56
CA ASP A 115 3.49 -28.56 2.35
C ASP A 115 4.72 -28.96 1.52
N ILE A 116 4.55 -29.05 0.20
CA ILE A 116 5.65 -29.26 -0.75
C ILE A 116 6.57 -28.03 -0.89
N ALA A 117 6.06 -26.81 -0.65
CA ALA A 117 6.81 -25.57 -0.85
C ALA A 117 7.78 -25.30 0.32
N THR A 118 8.98 -24.80 -0.04
CA THR A 118 10.09 -24.62 0.90
C THR A 118 9.77 -23.75 2.12
N PRO A 119 9.00 -22.65 2.03
CA PRO A 119 8.64 -21.86 3.21
C PRO A 119 7.92 -22.67 4.29
N TYR A 120 6.94 -23.49 3.93
CA TYR A 120 6.22 -24.32 4.90
C TYR A 120 7.11 -25.42 5.48
N LYS A 121 7.95 -26.07 4.65
CA LYS A 121 8.95 -27.03 5.14
C LYS A 121 9.92 -26.42 6.14
N ASN A 122 10.47 -25.25 5.83
CA ASN A 122 11.39 -24.55 6.72
C ASN A 122 10.68 -24.14 8.02
N TYR A 123 9.46 -23.62 7.94
CA TYR A 123 8.66 -23.25 9.12
C TYR A 123 8.37 -24.46 10.01
N ASN A 124 7.98 -25.60 9.42
CA ASN A 124 7.74 -26.86 10.15
C ASN A 124 9.02 -27.42 10.81
N GLN A 125 10.19 -27.03 10.32
CA GLN A 125 11.50 -27.36 10.89
C GLN A 125 12.02 -26.28 11.86
N GLY A 126 11.18 -25.33 12.28
CA GLY A 126 11.49 -24.33 13.31
C GLY A 126 12.01 -23.00 12.78
N SER A 127 11.95 -22.75 11.47
CA SER A 127 12.25 -21.41 10.94
C SER A 127 11.18 -20.41 11.37
N ASN A 128 11.60 -19.18 11.67
CA ASN A 128 10.70 -18.04 11.68
C ASN A 128 10.12 -17.80 10.28
N ILE A 129 8.95 -17.14 10.22
CA ILE A 129 8.26 -16.82 8.98
C ILE A 129 7.82 -15.35 8.95
N SER A 130 7.87 -14.76 7.77
CA SER A 130 7.28 -13.45 7.51
C SER A 130 6.62 -13.40 6.14
N LEU A 131 5.55 -12.64 6.02
CA LEU A 131 4.83 -12.36 4.79
C LEU A 131 5.11 -10.93 4.35
N SER A 132 5.81 -10.74 3.23
CA SER A 132 5.98 -9.42 2.63
C SER A 132 4.90 -9.17 1.58
N VAL A 133 4.25 -8.00 1.67
CA VAL A 133 3.19 -7.57 0.76
C VAL A 133 3.53 -6.17 0.24
N ARG A 134 3.34 -5.96 -1.06
CA ARG A 134 3.57 -4.67 -1.71
C ARG A 134 2.28 -4.14 -2.32
N TRP A 135 2.09 -2.83 -2.25
CA TRP A 135 1.07 -2.15 -3.02
C TRP A 135 1.56 -1.93 -4.45
N TRP A 136 0.81 -2.43 -5.43
CA TRP A 136 1.12 -2.23 -6.85
C TRP A 136 -0.18 -2.29 -7.67
N PRO A 137 -0.99 -1.21 -7.67
CA PRO A 137 -2.35 -1.21 -8.25
C PRO A 137 -2.34 -1.30 -9.77
N THR A 138 -1.28 -0.83 -10.41
CA THR A 138 -1.16 -0.80 -11.87
C THR A 138 0.09 -1.54 -12.31
N GLN A 139 -0.06 -2.77 -12.79
CA GLN A 139 1.05 -3.55 -13.35
C GLN A 139 1.31 -3.24 -14.83
N LYS A 140 1.20 -1.97 -15.24
CA LYS A 140 1.47 -1.60 -16.64
C LYS A 140 2.96 -1.28 -16.79
N ASN A 141 3.71 -2.19 -17.41
CA ASN A 141 5.13 -2.00 -17.73
C ASN A 141 5.38 -1.14 -19.00
N ILE A 142 4.39 -0.35 -19.44
CA ILE A 142 4.49 0.43 -20.67
C ILE A 142 4.84 1.87 -20.33
N TYR A 143 6.12 2.23 -20.43
CA TYR A 143 6.48 3.63 -20.62
C TYR A 143 5.91 4.06 -21.97
N SER A 144 4.83 4.84 -21.97
CA SER A 144 4.35 5.44 -23.21
C SER A 144 5.34 6.52 -23.64
N THR A 145 6.36 6.12 -24.40
CA THR A 145 7.39 7.00 -24.96
C THR A 145 6.92 7.72 -26.22
N SER A 146 5.68 7.48 -26.67
CA SER A 146 5.16 8.12 -27.87
C SER A 146 4.84 9.59 -27.60
N THR A 147 5.33 10.48 -28.47
CA THR A 147 5.04 11.93 -28.45
C THR A 147 3.53 12.21 -28.51
N PHE A 148 2.76 11.29 -29.13
CA PHE A 148 1.31 11.37 -29.19
C PHE A 148 0.66 11.13 -27.82
N SER A 149 1.18 10.21 -27.00
CA SER A 149 0.67 9.98 -25.65
C SER A 149 0.96 11.12 -24.68
N LYS A 150 2.06 11.88 -24.90
CA LYS A 150 2.32 13.12 -24.16
C LYS A 150 1.29 14.20 -24.53
N LEU A 151 0.91 14.29 -25.80
CA LEU A 151 -0.10 15.24 -26.26
C LEU A 151 -1.50 14.85 -25.77
N THR A 152 -1.86 13.57 -25.77
CA THR A 152 -3.16 13.11 -25.22
C THR A 152 -3.23 13.24 -23.71
N ASN A 153 -2.15 12.95 -22.96
CA ASN A 153 -2.12 13.19 -21.51
C ASN A 153 -2.19 14.70 -21.19
N TRP A 154 -1.56 15.56 -22.00
CA TRP A 154 -1.69 17.01 -21.87
C TRP A 154 -3.11 17.53 -22.19
N LEU A 155 -3.76 16.96 -23.21
CA LEU A 155 -5.13 17.32 -23.61
C LEU A 155 -6.20 16.79 -22.65
N TRP A 156 -5.96 15.65 -22.00
CA TRP A 156 -6.91 14.98 -21.12
C TRP A 156 -6.58 15.09 -19.64
N ARG A 157 -5.74 16.07 -19.26
CA ARG A 157 -5.33 16.32 -17.88
C ARG A 157 -6.54 16.78 -17.05
N SER A 158 -7.31 15.81 -16.55
CA SER A 158 -8.29 16.02 -15.51
C SER A 158 -7.56 16.57 -14.29
N GLN A 159 -8.07 17.67 -13.75
CA GLN A 159 -7.52 18.48 -12.67
C GLN A 159 -7.44 17.77 -11.30
N ASP A 160 -7.68 16.46 -11.26
CA ASP A 160 -7.93 15.65 -10.06
C ASP A 160 -6.87 14.57 -9.80
N GLU A 161 -5.84 14.45 -10.65
CA GLU A 161 -4.70 13.60 -10.33
C GLU A 161 -3.62 14.47 -9.69
N ASP A 162 -3.64 14.51 -8.35
CA ASP A 162 -2.50 14.92 -7.53
C ASP A 162 -1.36 13.94 -7.82
N GLU A 163 -0.68 14.21 -8.94
CA GLU A 163 0.41 13.45 -9.51
C GLU A 163 1.57 13.54 -8.53
N ILE A 164 1.73 12.49 -7.71
CA ILE A 164 2.90 12.34 -6.84
C ILE A 164 4.14 12.56 -7.73
N PRO A 165 5.02 13.55 -7.46
CA PRO A 165 6.13 13.89 -8.35
C PRO A 165 7.21 12.79 -8.45
N THR A 166 6.99 11.65 -7.79
CA THR A 166 7.88 10.50 -7.85
C THR A 166 7.60 9.69 -9.11
N PRO A 167 8.63 9.24 -9.85
CA PRO A 167 8.43 8.33 -10.98
C PRO A 167 7.54 7.16 -10.55
N HIS A 168 6.61 6.70 -11.41
CA HIS A 168 5.77 5.53 -11.20
C HIS A 168 6.61 4.24 -11.08
N THR A 169 7.40 4.11 -10.01
CA THR A 169 8.25 2.97 -9.74
C THR A 169 7.66 2.15 -8.61
N PRO A 170 7.59 0.81 -8.74
CA PRO A 170 7.14 -0.06 -7.66
C PRO A 170 7.90 0.12 -6.36
N ALA A 171 9.16 0.57 -6.44
CA ALA A 171 9.98 0.81 -5.27
C ALA A 171 9.50 2.00 -4.42
N ALA A 172 8.77 2.96 -5.01
CA ALA A 172 8.27 4.15 -4.33
C ALA A 172 6.92 3.93 -3.67
N LEU A 173 6.21 2.83 -3.95
CA LEU A 173 4.90 2.54 -3.39
C LEU A 173 5.00 1.87 -2.00
N PRO A 174 3.94 1.99 -1.18
CA PRO A 174 3.92 1.38 0.13
C PRO A 174 4.05 -0.15 0.09
N ARG A 175 4.68 -0.70 1.13
CA ARG A 175 4.85 -2.15 1.34
C ARG A 175 5.04 -2.42 2.81
N PHE A 176 4.73 -3.64 3.23
CA PHE A 176 4.87 -4.05 4.63
C PHE A 176 5.30 -5.51 4.74
N SER A 177 5.74 -5.87 5.93
CA SER A 177 6.04 -7.25 6.29
C SER A 177 5.34 -7.61 7.59
N LEU A 178 4.58 -8.70 7.57
CA LEU A 178 3.99 -9.33 8.74
C LEU A 178 4.93 -10.41 9.22
N HIS A 179 5.28 -10.38 10.50
CA HIS A 179 6.02 -11.45 11.17
C HIS A 179 5.08 -12.13 12.15
N GLY A 180 5.18 -13.45 12.24
CA GLY A 180 4.34 -14.19 13.17
C GLY A 180 4.48 -15.69 13.01
N ARG A 181 3.37 -16.39 13.18
CA ARG A 181 3.31 -17.85 13.22
C ARG A 181 2.09 -18.36 12.47
N LEU A 182 2.26 -19.50 11.78
CA LEU A 182 1.16 -20.20 11.13
C LEU A 182 0.44 -21.09 12.14
N GLU A 183 -0.90 -20.99 12.15
CA GLU A 183 -1.80 -21.91 12.84
C GLU A 183 -2.75 -22.55 11.82
N PRO A 184 -2.98 -23.88 11.88
CA PRO A 184 -4.01 -24.51 11.07
C PRO A 184 -5.40 -23.89 11.37
N VAL A 185 -6.17 -23.61 10.33
CA VAL A 185 -7.57 -23.19 10.52
C VAL A 185 -8.38 -24.39 10.99
N SER A 186 -9.04 -24.28 12.14
CA SER A 186 -9.80 -25.39 12.72
C SER A 186 -10.95 -25.84 11.83
N GLU A 187 -11.29 -27.14 11.89
CA GLU A 187 -12.44 -27.68 11.16
C GLU A 187 -13.73 -26.91 11.46
N ASP A 188 -13.94 -26.49 12.71
CA ASP A 188 -15.11 -25.69 13.11
C ASP A 188 -15.26 -24.41 12.30
N ARG A 189 -14.15 -23.73 11.99
CA ARG A 189 -14.14 -22.52 11.16
C ARG A 189 -14.32 -22.81 9.67
N LEU A 190 -14.02 -24.03 9.24
CA LEU A 190 -14.15 -24.46 7.84
C LEU A 190 -15.53 -25.07 7.53
N LYS A 191 -16.31 -25.45 8.56
CA LYS A 191 -17.59 -26.16 8.41
C LYS A 191 -18.63 -25.41 7.58
N ASP A 192 -18.69 -24.09 7.67
CA ASP A 192 -19.69 -23.29 6.94
C ASP A 192 -19.27 -22.92 5.51
N GLY A 193 -18.04 -23.28 5.10
CA GLY A 193 -17.53 -23.05 3.75
C GLY A 193 -17.14 -21.60 3.44
N LYS A 194 -17.30 -20.65 4.38
CA LYS A 194 -17.11 -19.21 4.08
C LYS A 194 -15.66 -18.84 3.81
N ILE A 195 -14.71 -19.45 4.54
CA ILE A 195 -13.28 -19.23 4.31
C ILE A 195 -12.90 -19.72 2.92
N GLN A 196 -13.39 -20.90 2.53
CA GLN A 196 -13.13 -21.49 1.22
C GLN A 196 -13.72 -20.65 0.09
N ALA A 197 -14.98 -20.22 0.24
CA ALA A 197 -15.65 -19.36 -0.74
C ALA A 197 -14.95 -17.99 -0.87
N CYS A 198 -14.52 -17.41 0.25
CA CYS A 198 -13.74 -16.17 0.25
C CYS A 198 -12.38 -16.33 -0.43
N PHE A 199 -11.68 -17.43 -0.16
CA PHE A 199 -10.37 -17.70 -0.75
C PHE A 199 -10.48 -17.89 -2.27
N LEU A 200 -11.46 -18.68 -2.74
CA LEU A 200 -11.73 -18.87 -4.17
C LEU A 200 -12.17 -17.58 -4.89
N ARG A 201 -12.82 -16.65 -4.18
CA ARG A 201 -13.14 -15.34 -4.75
C ARG A 201 -11.87 -14.51 -5.01
N SER A 202 -10.85 -14.68 -4.17
CA SER A 202 -9.55 -14.01 -4.31
C SER A 202 -8.64 -14.72 -5.33
N HIS A 203 -8.73 -16.05 -5.39
CA HIS A 203 -7.88 -16.94 -6.19
C HIS A 203 -8.73 -18.03 -6.86
N PRO A 204 -9.49 -17.72 -7.92
CA PRO A 204 -10.36 -18.70 -8.58
C PRO A 204 -9.59 -19.83 -9.26
N ASP A 205 -8.34 -19.58 -9.62
CA ASP A 205 -7.39 -20.56 -10.13
C ASP A 205 -7.02 -21.61 -9.09
N SER A 206 -7.17 -21.32 -7.79
CA SER A 206 -6.81 -22.23 -6.71
C SER A 206 -7.70 -23.45 -6.54
N ILE A 207 -8.78 -23.53 -7.30
CA ILE A 207 -9.74 -24.64 -7.28
C ILE A 207 -9.09 -26.02 -7.41
N PHE A 208 -7.98 -26.13 -8.15
CA PHE A 208 -7.29 -27.40 -8.40
C PHE A 208 -6.31 -27.81 -7.29
N TRP A 209 -6.01 -26.95 -6.32
CA TRP A 209 -5.12 -27.25 -5.21
C TRP A 209 -5.74 -26.94 -3.85
N GLN A 210 -7.08 -26.92 -3.80
CA GLN A 210 -7.80 -26.85 -2.53
C GLN A 210 -7.60 -28.11 -1.70
N PRO A 211 -7.71 -28.01 -0.35
CA PRO A 211 -7.62 -29.16 0.54
C PRO A 211 -8.63 -30.24 0.14
N GLY A 212 -8.19 -31.50 0.17
CA GLY A 212 -9.00 -32.66 -0.22
C GLY A 212 -8.84 -33.10 -1.68
N ASN A 213 -7.87 -32.56 -2.42
CA ASN A 213 -7.42 -33.13 -3.70
C ASN A 213 -6.29 -34.16 -3.49
N ASP A 214 -6.20 -35.17 -4.34
CA ASP A 214 -5.29 -36.33 -4.21
C ASP A 214 -3.85 -36.06 -4.70
N ILE A 215 -3.57 -34.91 -5.32
CA ILE A 215 -2.28 -34.64 -6.00
C ILE A 215 -1.25 -34.02 -5.05
N HIS A 216 -1.66 -33.08 -4.20
CA HIS A 216 -0.81 -32.37 -3.25
C HIS A 216 -1.55 -32.16 -1.94
N GLU A 217 -0.86 -32.39 -0.81
CA GLU A 217 -1.38 -32.05 0.52
C GLU A 217 -1.39 -30.53 0.68
N SER A 218 -2.58 -29.96 0.81
CA SER A 218 -2.80 -28.55 1.08
C SER A 218 -3.80 -28.37 2.21
N HIS A 219 -3.63 -27.29 2.96
CA HIS A 219 -4.51 -26.94 4.07
C HIS A 219 -4.61 -25.42 4.23
N TYR A 220 -5.67 -24.94 4.88
CA TYR A 220 -5.78 -23.54 5.24
C TYR A 220 -4.99 -23.27 6.52
N ALA A 221 -4.08 -22.30 6.46
CA ALA A 221 -3.32 -21.83 7.62
C ALA A 221 -3.60 -20.34 7.83
N GLN A 222 -3.77 -19.92 9.07
CA GLN A 222 -3.86 -18.50 9.43
C GLN A 222 -2.48 -18.02 9.89
N LEU A 223 -2.01 -16.91 9.32
CA LEU A 223 -0.83 -16.22 9.83
C LEU A 223 -1.25 -15.32 10.99
N ILE A 224 -1.00 -15.78 12.22
CA ILE A 224 -1.19 -14.99 13.42
C ILE A 224 -0.08 -13.93 13.45
N VAL A 225 -0.46 -12.67 13.30
CA VAL A 225 0.46 -11.54 13.23
C VAL A 225 0.96 -11.15 14.62
N ASP A 226 2.27 -11.12 14.80
CA ASP A 226 2.94 -10.69 16.02
C ASP A 226 3.60 -9.31 15.85
N HIS A 227 4.21 -9.05 14.69
CA HIS A 227 4.86 -7.78 14.37
C HIS A 227 4.59 -7.31 12.95
N ILE A 228 4.53 -5.99 12.77
CA ILE A 228 4.24 -5.36 11.48
C ILE A 228 5.33 -4.33 11.20
N TYR A 229 6.09 -4.53 10.12
CA TYR A 229 7.02 -3.53 9.61
C TYR A 229 6.42 -2.81 8.42
N TRP A 230 6.35 -1.48 8.48
CA TRP A 230 5.76 -0.63 7.45
C TRP A 230 6.80 0.20 6.71
N PHE A 231 6.64 0.29 5.40
CA PHE A 231 7.37 1.20 4.53
C PHE A 231 6.35 1.95 3.68
N GLY A 232 6.11 3.23 3.98
CA GLY A 232 5.05 4.04 3.35
C GLY A 232 5.36 4.56 1.95
N GLY A 233 6.53 4.27 1.39
CA GLY A 233 6.93 4.74 0.07
C GLY A 233 8.05 5.77 0.11
N PHE A 234 8.32 6.40 -1.04
CA PHE A 234 9.32 7.46 -1.17
C PHE A 234 8.73 8.84 -0.90
N GLY A 235 9.59 9.80 -0.59
CA GLY A 235 9.23 11.18 -0.26
C GLY A 235 9.65 11.54 1.16
N ASP A 236 9.52 12.81 1.50
CA ASP A 236 9.83 13.37 2.81
C ASP A 236 8.70 13.15 3.83
N ARG A 237 7.58 12.54 3.43
CA ARG A 237 6.32 12.48 4.20
C ARG A 237 5.80 11.07 4.47
N ALA A 238 6.53 10.04 4.06
CA ALA A 238 6.15 8.64 4.30
C ALA A 238 6.61 8.17 5.71
N ARG A 239 5.73 7.47 6.42
CA ARG A 239 6.14 6.74 7.64
C ARG A 239 6.90 5.47 7.26
N ILE A 240 7.99 5.19 7.98
CA ILE A 240 8.71 3.92 7.92
C ILE A 240 8.95 3.46 9.36
N GLY A 241 8.72 2.18 9.65
CA GLY A 241 9.00 1.59 10.94
C GLY A 241 7.97 0.57 11.39
N TRP A 242 8.10 0.13 12.64
CA TRP A 242 7.21 -0.85 13.24
C TRP A 242 5.86 -0.23 13.60
N LEU A 243 4.77 -0.92 13.24
CA LEU A 243 3.41 -0.56 13.62
C LEU A 243 2.98 -1.36 14.87
N PRO A 244 2.31 -0.73 15.85
CA PRO A 244 1.84 -1.42 17.04
C PRO A 244 0.75 -2.46 16.74
N LEU A 245 0.87 -3.64 17.34
CA LEU A 245 -0.07 -4.74 17.16
C LEU A 245 -1.48 -4.42 17.68
N ASP A 246 -1.58 -3.68 18.78
CA ASP A 246 -2.86 -3.24 19.35
C ASP A 246 -3.63 -2.32 18.38
N VAL A 247 -2.91 -1.45 17.66
CA VAL A 247 -3.52 -0.62 16.61
C VAL A 247 -3.91 -1.48 15.40
N TRP A 248 -3.09 -2.45 15.01
CA TRP A 248 -3.39 -3.39 13.91
C TRP A 248 -4.68 -4.17 14.13
N GLN A 249 -4.91 -4.62 15.37
CA GLN A 249 -6.07 -5.40 15.77
C GLN A 249 -7.31 -4.53 16.04
N ASN A 250 -7.15 -3.23 16.30
CA ASN A 250 -8.22 -2.32 16.71
C ASN A 250 -8.57 -1.27 15.63
N LEU A 251 -8.64 -1.71 14.38
CA LEU A 251 -9.14 -0.92 13.25
C LEU A 251 -10.55 -1.36 12.87
N THR A 252 -11.39 -0.39 12.51
CA THR A 252 -12.68 -0.66 11.90
C THR A 252 -12.52 -0.86 10.39
N MET A 253 -13.41 -1.64 9.77
CA MET A 253 -13.44 -1.78 8.32
C MET A 253 -13.64 -0.43 7.61
N LYS A 254 -14.37 0.50 8.24
CA LYS A 254 -14.54 1.86 7.72
C LYS A 254 -13.20 2.57 7.57
N GLU A 255 -12.37 2.57 8.62
CA GLU A 255 -11.04 3.19 8.58
C GLU A 255 -10.15 2.53 7.52
N ILE A 256 -10.22 1.21 7.40
CA ILE A 256 -9.46 0.45 6.40
C ILE A 256 -9.86 0.88 4.99
N PHE A 257 -11.15 0.93 4.67
CA PHE A 257 -11.61 1.28 3.32
C PHE A 257 -11.41 2.77 2.98
N GLU A 258 -11.56 3.66 3.95
CA GLU A 258 -11.37 5.10 3.77
C GLU A 258 -9.89 5.51 3.67
N ALA A 259 -8.95 4.64 4.08
CA ALA A 259 -7.53 4.89 3.95
C ALA A 259 -7.16 5.10 2.47
N LYS A 260 -6.49 6.21 2.15
CA LYS A 260 -6.05 6.52 0.78
C LYS A 260 -4.72 5.83 0.48
N LEU A 261 -4.65 5.13 -0.64
CA LEU A 261 -3.41 4.56 -1.16
C LEU A 261 -2.93 5.30 -2.43
N PRO A 262 -1.60 5.49 -2.60
CA PRO A 262 -1.04 6.09 -3.81
C PRO A 262 -1.44 5.34 -5.10
N GLY A 263 -1.96 6.04 -6.10
CA GLY A 263 -2.34 5.41 -7.38
C GLY A 263 -3.56 4.47 -7.30
N GLU A 264 -4.32 4.55 -6.21
CA GLU A 264 -5.65 3.93 -6.15
C GLU A 264 -6.60 4.72 -7.06
N GLU A 265 -7.09 4.10 -8.14
CA GLU A 265 -8.20 4.69 -8.89
C GLU A 265 -9.38 4.91 -7.95
N LYS A 266 -10.18 5.98 -8.16
CA LYS A 266 -11.43 6.19 -7.42
C LYS A 266 -12.33 4.97 -7.68
N TRP A 267 -12.22 3.92 -6.87
CA TRP A 267 -13.10 2.78 -6.90
C TRP A 267 -14.51 3.35 -6.76
N ARG A 268 -15.31 3.20 -7.81
CA ARG A 268 -16.71 3.63 -7.76
C ARG A 268 -17.33 2.88 -6.58
N HIS A 269 -17.67 3.62 -5.51
CA HIS A 269 -18.58 3.20 -4.44
C HIS A 269 -19.98 2.96 -5.03
N GLY A 270 -20.09 2.02 -5.95
CA GLY A 270 -21.29 1.67 -6.68
C GLY A 270 -21.45 0.16 -6.64
N SER A 271 -22.42 -0.26 -5.83
CA SER A 271 -23.08 -1.57 -5.87
C SER A 271 -22.29 -2.83 -5.48
N VAL A 272 -21.46 -2.78 -4.43
CA VAL A 272 -21.31 -3.98 -3.59
C VAL A 272 -22.12 -3.72 -2.33
N ASP A 273 -23.37 -4.15 -2.39
CA ASP A 273 -24.34 -4.13 -1.31
C ASP A 273 -23.70 -4.79 -0.07
N TRP A 274 -23.51 -3.99 0.98
CA TRP A 274 -22.91 -4.36 2.27
C TRP A 274 -23.84 -5.24 3.12
N LYS A 275 -24.76 -5.98 2.48
CA LYS A 275 -25.81 -6.77 3.13
C LYS A 275 -25.73 -8.27 2.90
N LEU A 276 -24.64 -8.82 2.38
CA LEU A 276 -24.53 -10.27 2.21
C LEU A 276 -23.28 -10.85 2.90
N GLY A 277 -23.48 -11.18 4.18
CA GLY A 277 -23.00 -12.44 4.75
C GLY A 277 -21.61 -12.44 5.37
N LEU A 278 -21.53 -11.96 6.61
CA LEU A 278 -20.90 -12.77 7.67
C LEU A 278 -21.97 -13.68 8.27
#